data_AF-A0A0C3N9A7-F1
#
_entry.id   AF-A0A0C3N9A7-F1
#
_cell.length_a   1.000
_cell.length_b   1.000
_cell.length_c   1.000
_cell.angle_alpha   90.00
_cell.angle_beta   90.00
_cell.angle_gamma   90.00
#
_symmetry.space_group_name_H-M   'P 1'
#
loop_
_entity.id
_entity.type
_entity.pdbx_description
1 polymer ?
#
loop_
_entity_poly.entity_id
_entity_poly.type
_entity_poly.pdbx_seq_one_letter_code
_entity_poly.pdbx_strand_id
1 'polypeptide(L)'
;PTPPTFNPDATISSNLLTWLAEYAIKKIEAFKFVHMWYFTREGLQEAVQMVRCLKENVTLAITQVGEGNVTLCTANSLTVSKNARLDHNLTFANYMYAKNHFLMCIENTGWGNQLVLP
;
A
#
# COMPACT_ATOMS: atom_id res chain seq x y z
N PRO A 1 -18.13 -16.03 29.07
CA PRO A 1 -17.84 -15.49 27.73
C PRO A 1 -17.70 -16.64 26.71
N THR A 2 -18.63 -16.74 25.77
CA THR A 2 -18.60 -17.74 24.70
C THR A 2 -17.53 -17.37 23.68
N PRO A 3 -16.67 -18.31 23.23
CA PRO A 3 -15.68 -18.01 22.19
C PRO A 3 -16.38 -17.65 20.88
N PRO A 4 -15.80 -16.73 20.08
CA PRO A 4 -16.39 -16.36 18.79
C PRO A 4 -16.40 -17.56 17.86
N THR A 5 -17.59 -17.91 17.36
CA THR A 5 -17.81 -19.00 16.40
C THR A 5 -17.21 -18.62 15.05
N PHE A 6 -16.37 -19.50 14.50
CA PHE A 6 -15.78 -19.32 13.16
C PHE A 6 -16.89 -19.25 12.11
N ASN A 7 -16.91 -18.17 11.33
CA ASN A 7 -17.89 -17.95 10.26
C ASN A 7 -17.22 -18.16 8.89
N PRO A 8 -17.57 -19.22 8.13
CA PRO A 8 -17.00 -19.48 6.81
C PRO A 8 -17.46 -18.47 5.74
N ASP A 9 -18.55 -17.74 5.98
CA ASP A 9 -19.08 -16.71 5.07
C ASP A 9 -18.50 -15.32 5.35
N ALA A 10 -17.71 -15.16 6.42
CA ALA A 10 -16.95 -13.96 6.66
C ALA A 10 -15.81 -13.88 5.64
N THR A 11 -16.12 -13.33 4.47
CA THR A 11 -15.11 -13.03 3.45
C THR A 11 -14.13 -12.05 4.07
N ILE A 12 -12.87 -12.46 4.24
CA ILE A 12 -11.79 -11.57 4.63
C ILE A 12 -11.69 -10.55 3.50
N SER A 13 -12.25 -9.36 3.72
CA SER A 13 -12.26 -8.28 2.74
C SER A 13 -10.85 -8.06 2.20
N SER A 14 -10.75 -7.83 0.89
CA SER A 14 -9.55 -7.62 0.06
C SER A 14 -8.73 -6.37 0.44
N ASN A 15 -8.75 -5.99 1.73
CA ASN A 15 -8.15 -4.82 2.36
C ASN A 15 -6.61 -4.79 2.30
N LEU A 16 -5.98 -5.73 1.60
CA LEU A 16 -4.54 -5.77 1.42
C LEU A 16 -4.03 -4.51 0.71
N LEU A 17 -4.78 -3.97 -0.25
CA LEU A 17 -4.46 -2.67 -0.84
C LEU A 17 -4.59 -1.55 0.19
N THR A 18 -5.63 -1.55 1.03
CA THR A 18 -5.81 -0.55 2.10
C THR A 18 -4.66 -0.54 3.11
N TRP A 19 -3.97 -1.67 3.26
CA TRP A 19 -2.83 -1.83 4.17
C TRP A 19 -1.48 -1.56 3.53
N LEU A 20 -1.42 -1.30 2.23
CA LEU A 20 -0.21 -0.80 1.61
C LEU A 20 -0.05 0.69 1.90
N ALA A 21 1.21 1.14 1.97
CA ALA A 21 1.48 2.56 1.99
C ALA A 21 0.88 3.19 0.72
N GLU A 22 0.11 4.28 0.88
CA GLU A 22 -0.53 4.96 -0.26
C GLU A 22 0.51 5.36 -1.32
N TYR A 23 1.72 5.75 -0.89
CA TYR A 23 2.89 5.90 -1.73
C TYR A 23 3.14 4.71 -2.68
N ALA A 24 3.15 3.47 -2.15
CA ALA A 24 3.44 2.26 -2.91
C ALA A 24 2.31 1.94 -3.90
N ILE A 25 1.05 2.13 -3.49
CA ILE A 25 -0.11 1.96 -4.36
C ILE A 25 -0.04 2.95 -5.53
N LYS A 26 0.19 4.23 -5.25
CA LYS A 26 0.29 5.28 -6.28
C LYS A 26 1.44 5.04 -7.26
N LYS A 27 2.55 4.45 -6.80
CA LYS A 27 3.65 4.03 -7.66
C LYS A 27 3.27 2.86 -8.56
N ILE A 28 2.55 1.87 -8.02
CA ILE A 28 1.99 0.77 -8.82
C ILE A 28 0.98 1.35 -9.83
N GLU A 29 -0.02 2.12 -9.44
CA GLU A 29 -0.97 2.71 -10.42
C GLU A 29 -0.28 3.49 -11.55
N ALA A 30 0.87 4.11 -11.27
CA ALA A 30 1.65 4.88 -12.24
C ALA A 30 2.73 4.09 -13.02
N PHE A 31 2.78 2.76 -12.91
CA PHE A 31 3.84 1.93 -13.53
C PHE A 31 5.27 2.36 -13.15
N LYS A 32 5.46 2.86 -11.93
CA LYS A 32 6.75 3.33 -11.43
C LYS A 32 7.39 2.32 -10.50
N PHE A 33 8.72 2.36 -10.45
CA PHE A 33 9.49 1.57 -9.50
C PHE A 33 9.08 1.85 -8.05
N VAL A 34 8.95 0.78 -7.27
CA VAL A 34 8.68 0.77 -5.84
C VAL A 34 9.56 -0.29 -5.17
N HIS A 35 10.18 0.07 -4.05
CA HIS A 35 11.03 -0.87 -3.29
C HIS A 35 10.21 -2.03 -2.72
N MET A 36 10.81 -3.23 -2.71
CA MET A 36 10.14 -4.43 -2.20
C MET A 36 9.85 -4.36 -0.71
N TRP A 37 10.58 -3.53 0.05
CA TRP A 37 10.37 -3.34 1.48
C TRP A 37 8.91 -2.96 1.83
N TYR A 38 8.22 -2.20 0.98
CA TYR A 38 6.82 -1.81 1.21
C TYR A 38 5.85 -3.00 1.25
N PHE A 39 6.24 -4.15 0.70
CA PHE A 39 5.44 -5.37 0.65
C PHE A 39 5.91 -6.40 1.69
N THR A 40 6.95 -6.09 2.49
CA THR A 40 7.32 -6.94 3.61
C THR A 40 6.31 -6.79 4.75
N ARG A 41 6.35 -7.69 5.72
CA ARG A 41 5.51 -7.60 6.92
C ARG A 41 5.72 -6.28 7.65
N GLU A 42 6.96 -5.83 7.77
CA GLU A 42 7.31 -4.57 8.43
C GLU A 42 6.75 -3.37 7.67
N GLY A 43 6.90 -3.33 6.34
CA GLY A 43 6.36 -2.26 5.52
C GLY A 43 4.82 -2.18 5.58
N LEU A 44 4.14 -3.32 5.54
CA LEU A 44 2.68 -3.40 5.69
C LEU A 44 2.22 -2.97 7.10
N GLN A 45 2.93 -3.38 8.15
CA GLN A 45 2.61 -2.96 9.52
C GLN A 45 2.76 -1.45 9.70
N GLU A 46 3.80 -0.85 9.13
CA GLU A 46 3.99 0.59 9.16
C GLU A 46 2.86 1.32 8.44
N ALA A 47 2.46 0.84 7.27
CA ALA A 47 1.35 1.42 6.52
C ALA A 47 0.04 1.34 7.31
N VAL A 48 -0.26 0.21 7.97
CA VAL A 48 -1.43 0.09 8.87
C VAL A 48 -1.36 1.10 10.02
N GLN A 49 -0.19 1.30 10.62
CA GLN A 49 0.00 2.30 11.67
C GLN A 49 -0.24 3.71 11.15
N MET A 50 0.27 4.05 9.95
CA MET A 50 0.02 5.35 9.33
C MET A 50 -1.46 5.58 9.06
N VAL A 51 -2.18 4.58 8.55
CA VAL A 51 -3.65 4.67 8.32
C VAL A 51 -4.39 4.87 9.64
N ARG A 52 -3.99 4.18 10.70
CA ARG A 52 -4.59 4.35 12.03
C ARG A 52 -4.32 5.74 12.60
N CYS A 53 -3.07 6.21 12.56
CA CYS A 53 -2.71 7.54 13.02
C CYS A 53 -3.43 8.63 12.22
N LEU A 54 -3.64 8.42 10.91
CA LEU A 54 -4.42 9.33 10.07
C LEU A 54 -5.89 9.41 10.51
N LYS A 55 -6.51 8.27 10.81
CA LYS A 55 -7.90 8.24 11.31
C LYS A 55 -8.04 8.97 12.65
N GLU A 56 -6.99 8.95 13.46
CA GLU A 56 -6.96 9.56 14.80
C GLU A 56 -6.53 11.05 14.77
N ASN A 57 -5.69 11.47 13.81
CA ASN A 57 -5.15 12.84 13.68
C ASN A 57 -5.13 13.26 12.20
N VAL A 58 -6.20 13.89 11.73
CA VAL A 58 -6.31 14.33 10.33
C VAL A 58 -5.64 15.70 10.15
N THR A 59 -4.42 15.72 9.62
CA THR A 59 -3.82 16.93 9.05
C THR A 59 -3.92 16.88 7.53
N LEU A 60 -4.86 17.62 6.96
CA LEU A 60 -5.01 17.77 5.51
C LEU A 60 -4.06 18.85 5.00
N ALA A 61 -3.32 18.52 3.94
CA ALA A 61 -2.55 19.48 3.15
C ALA A 61 -3.32 19.84 1.89
N ILE A 62 -3.30 21.12 1.54
CA ILE A 62 -3.84 21.64 0.29
C ILE A 62 -2.71 21.59 -0.74
N THR A 63 -2.86 20.80 -1.80
CA THR A 63 -1.85 20.66 -2.87
C THR A 63 -2.41 21.15 -4.20
N GLN A 64 -1.59 21.83 -5.00
CA GLN A 64 -2.01 22.34 -6.31
C GLN A 64 -1.78 21.28 -7.38
N VAL A 65 -2.84 20.92 -8.12
CA VAL A 65 -2.81 19.98 -9.23
C VAL A 65 -3.05 20.75 -10.52
N GLY A 66 -1.98 21.30 -11.09
CA GLY A 66 -2.04 22.05 -12.35
C GLY A 66 -2.53 23.49 -12.24
N GLU A 67 -2.78 24.10 -13.40
CA GLU A 67 -3.14 25.51 -13.51
C GLU A 67 -4.61 25.71 -13.10
N GLY A 68 -4.82 26.07 -11.83
CA GLY A 68 -6.12 26.47 -11.27
C GLY A 68 -6.84 25.45 -10.39
N ASN A 69 -6.39 24.19 -10.34
CA ASN A 69 -7.04 23.16 -9.50
C ASN A 69 -6.22 22.87 -8.24
N VAL A 70 -6.93 22.68 -7.13
CA VAL A 70 -6.35 22.40 -5.82
C VAL A 70 -7.06 21.19 -5.22
N THR A 71 -6.30 20.29 -4.61
CA THR A 71 -6.82 19.04 -4.04
C THR A 71 -6.38 18.92 -2.58
N LEU A 72 -7.30 18.46 -1.74
CA LEU A 72 -7.01 18.10 -0.35
C LEU A 72 -6.37 16.71 -0.34
N CYS A 73 -5.14 16.64 0.13
CA CYS A 73 -4.40 15.40 0.30
C CYS A 73 -3.99 15.27 1.77
N THR A 74 -3.88 14.05 2.25
CA THR A 74 -3.28 13.83 3.57
C THR A 74 -1.81 14.23 3.53
N ALA A 75 -1.36 15.09 4.45
CA ALA A 75 0.01 15.63 4.45
C ALA A 75 1.11 14.55 4.47
N ASN A 76 0.78 13.35 4.98
CA ASN A 76 1.75 12.28 5.26
C ASN A 76 1.67 11.09 4.29
N SER A 77 0.71 11.00 3.38
CA SER A 77 0.45 9.72 2.70
C SER A 77 1.31 9.42 1.48
N LEU A 78 1.99 10.43 0.91
CA LEU A 78 2.84 10.28 -0.27
C LEU A 78 4.35 10.34 0.00
N THR A 79 4.78 10.39 1.26
CA THR A 79 6.21 10.42 1.59
C THR A 79 6.81 9.02 1.63
N VAL A 80 8.08 8.92 1.23
CA VAL A 80 8.85 7.68 1.36
C VAL A 80 9.04 7.37 2.84
N SER A 81 8.86 6.11 3.24
CA SER A 81 9.10 5.71 4.61
C SER A 81 10.58 5.87 4.94
N LYS A 82 10.90 6.45 6.10
CA LYS A 82 12.27 6.49 6.63
C LYS A 82 12.84 5.11 6.94
N ASN A 83 11.98 4.10 7.08
CA ASN A 83 12.35 2.72 7.35
C ASN A 83 12.50 1.89 6.06
N ALA A 84 12.19 2.48 4.90
CA ALA A 84 12.33 1.83 3.62
C ALA A 84 13.76 1.33 3.40
N ARG A 85 13.89 0.05 3.12
CA ARG A 85 15.18 -0.60 2.83
C ARG A 85 15.34 -0.82 1.34
N LEU A 86 16.59 -0.72 0.88
CA LEU A 86 16.98 -1.15 -0.46
C LEU A 86 16.77 -2.66 -0.61
N ASP A 87 16.37 -3.09 -1.80
CA ASP A 87 15.98 -4.48 -2.05
C ASP A 87 17.12 -5.47 -1.78
N HIS A 88 18.37 -5.09 -2.09
CA HIS A 88 19.56 -5.92 -1.84
C HIS A 88 19.92 -6.05 -0.34
N ASN A 89 19.32 -5.24 0.52
CA ASN A 89 19.48 -5.32 1.98
C ASN A 89 18.37 -6.14 2.65
N LEU A 90 17.40 -6.65 1.88
CA LEU A 90 16.39 -7.57 2.40
C LEU A 90 16.98 -8.99 2.50
N THR A 91 16.62 -9.70 3.56
CA THR A 91 16.88 -11.15 3.62
C THR A 91 16.10 -11.84 2.51
N PHE A 92 16.61 -12.97 2.02
CA PHE A 92 15.93 -13.75 0.98
C PHE A 92 14.49 -14.10 1.37
N ALA A 93 14.26 -14.48 2.63
CA ALA A 93 12.92 -14.79 3.14
C ALA A 93 11.97 -13.58 3.05
N ASN A 94 12.43 -12.40 3.47
CA ASN A 94 11.62 -11.17 3.39
C ASN A 94 11.37 -10.76 1.94
N TYR A 95 12.36 -10.93 1.07
CA TYR A 95 12.21 -10.67 -0.35
C TYR A 95 11.17 -11.59 -0.99
N MET A 96 11.22 -12.90 -0.70
CA MET A 96 10.26 -13.87 -1.25
C MET A 96 8.84 -13.61 -0.75
N TYR A 97 8.67 -13.24 0.53
CA TYR A 97 7.40 -12.80 1.07
C TYR A 97 6.88 -11.54 0.35
N ALA A 98 7.73 -10.51 0.24
CA ALA A 98 7.40 -9.24 -0.40
C ALA A 98 7.00 -9.42 -1.87
N LYS A 99 7.72 -10.26 -2.62
CA LYS A 99 7.42 -10.58 -4.02
C LYS A 99 5.99 -11.09 -4.18
N ASN A 100 5.56 -12.02 -3.33
CA ASN A 100 4.22 -12.59 -3.44
C ASN A 100 3.14 -11.54 -3.18
N HIS A 101 3.35 -10.67 -2.19
CA HIS A 101 2.45 -9.55 -1.93
C HIS A 101 2.45 -8.52 -3.07
N PHE A 102 3.61 -8.20 -3.63
CA PHE A 102 3.74 -7.32 -4.78
C PHE A 102 2.94 -7.85 -5.98
N LEU A 103 3.10 -9.14 -6.32
CA LEU A 103 2.39 -9.79 -7.42
C LEU A 103 0.87 -9.73 -7.27
N MET A 104 0.36 -9.97 -6.06
CA MET A 104 -1.07 -9.84 -5.78
C MET A 104 -1.55 -8.38 -5.93
N CYS A 105 -0.72 -7.40 -5.59
CA CYS A 105 -1.10 -5.99 -5.70
C CYS A 105 -1.11 -5.48 -7.14
N ILE A 106 -0.17 -5.91 -7.98
CA ILE A 106 -0.21 -5.60 -9.41
C ILE A 106 -1.42 -6.27 -10.10
N GLU A 107 -1.81 -7.48 -9.68
CA GLU A 107 -3.00 -8.16 -10.18
C GLU A 107 -4.27 -7.37 -9.80
N ASN A 108 -4.41 -7.00 -8.52
CA ASN A 108 -5.56 -6.25 -8.03
C ASN A 108 -5.69 -4.84 -8.61
N THR A 109 -4.58 -4.23 -9.03
CA THR A 109 -4.58 -2.92 -9.72
C THR A 109 -4.83 -3.02 -11.21
N GLY A 110 -5.07 -4.24 -11.73
CA GLY A 110 -5.44 -4.46 -13.13
C GLY A 110 -4.29 -4.28 -14.12
N TRP A 111 -3.03 -4.30 -13.66
CA TRP A 111 -1.86 -4.19 -14.54
C TRP A 111 -1.85 -5.23 -15.66
N GLY A 112 -2.29 -6.46 -15.36
CA GLY A 112 -2.38 -7.54 -16.35
C GLY A 112 -3.40 -7.31 -17.46
N ASN A 113 -4.39 -6.44 -17.24
CA ASN A 113 -5.48 -6.18 -18.18
C ASN A 113 -5.19 -4.99 -19.11
N GLN A 114 -4.22 -4.13 -18.78
CA GLN A 114 -3.86 -2.97 -19.59
C GLN A 114 -2.83 -3.28 -20.68
N LEU A 115 -2.17 -4.45 -20.64
CA LEU A 115 -1.17 -4.88 -21.62
C LEU A 115 -1.78 -5.68 -22.80
N VAL A 116 -3.10 -5.82 -22.87
CA VAL A 116 -3.82 -6.43 -24.00
C VAL A 116 -4.77 -5.40 -24.60
N LEU A 117 -4.22 -4.41 -25.29
CA LEU A 117 -4.93 -3.71 -26.35
C LEU A 117 -4.33 -4.18 -27.69
N PRO A 118 -5.14 -4.74 -28.61
CA PRO A 118 -4.69 -5.12 -29.96
C PRO A 118 -4.29 -3.90 -30.80
#